data_AF-A0A932JD60-F1
#
_entry.id   AF-A0A932JD60-F1
#
_cell.length_a   1.000
_cell.length_b   1.000
_cell.length_c   1.000
_cell.angle_alpha   90.00
_cell.angle_beta   90.00
_cell.angle_gamma   90.00
#
_symmetry.space_group_name_H-M   'P 1'
#
loop_
_entity.id
_entity.type
_entity.pdbx_description
1 polymer ?
#
loop_
_entity_poly.entity_id
_entity_poly.type
_entity_poly.pdbx_seq_one_letter_code
_entity_poly.pdbx_strand_id
1 'polypeptide(L)'
;MRSKFEIKILMAALAAGLLFQGCEKAEGVGPVVATSAPSEKAAPRVSAKVSPSGVFKTFPIYTDAKSPDNHYVPSGWMGDYGDIQFDDSWATNPHGGSTAVKVSYSNKATQGARWAGVYWQNPPNNWGTRPGGYDLTGAKKLTFWARGEKGGER
;
A
#
# COMPACT_ATOMS: atom_id res chain seq x y z
N MET A 1 27.14 41.67 44.08
CA MET A 1 27.49 40.70 43.00
C MET A 1 26.33 40.66 42.01
N ARG A 2 26.29 41.56 41.03
CA ARG A 2 26.70 41.37 39.62
C ARG A 2 26.10 40.12 38.94
N SER A 3 24.87 40.32 38.44
CA SER A 3 24.32 40.01 37.09
C SER A 3 24.83 38.79 36.33
N LYS A 4 23.89 38.01 35.78
CA LYS A 4 23.82 37.67 34.33
C LYS A 4 22.46 37.02 33.97
N PHE A 5 21.56 37.85 33.44
CA PHE A 5 20.51 37.44 32.51
C PHE A 5 21.05 37.69 31.10
N GLU A 6 21.00 36.71 30.19
CA GLU A 6 21.07 36.99 28.75
C GLU A 6 20.06 36.13 28.00
N ILE A 7 19.01 36.82 27.56
CA ILE A 7 18.05 36.42 26.53
C ILE A 7 18.65 36.87 25.20
N LYS A 8 18.93 35.96 24.28
CA LYS A 8 19.27 36.31 22.90
C LYS A 8 18.00 36.25 22.03
N ILE A 9 17.28 37.36 22.03
CA ILE A 9 16.37 37.74 20.95
C ILE A 9 17.24 38.40 19.89
N LEU A 10 17.27 37.84 18.67
CA LEU A 10 17.82 38.53 17.51
C LEU A 10 16.67 38.80 16.55
N MET A 11 16.24 40.06 16.49
CA MET A 11 15.37 40.64 15.47
C MET A 11 15.90 42.05 15.17
N ALA A 12 16.25 42.28 13.91
CA ALA A 12 16.28 43.56 13.17
C ALA A 12 17.28 43.44 12.00
N ALA A 13 17.08 44.01 10.82
CA ALA A 13 15.96 44.61 10.12
C ALA A 13 16.43 44.87 8.67
N LEU A 14 15.46 44.91 7.76
CA LEU A 14 15.38 45.62 6.47
C LEU A 14 16.67 46.04 5.71
N ALA A 15 16.71 45.66 4.44
CA ALA A 15 17.05 46.57 3.36
C ALA A 15 16.00 46.46 2.24
N ALA A 16 15.50 47.62 1.80
CA ALA A 16 14.42 47.81 0.84
C ALA A 16 14.95 48.19 -0.57
N GLY A 17 14.13 47.92 -1.59
CA GLY A 17 14.29 48.38 -2.99
C GLY A 17 14.92 47.32 -3.92
N LEU A 18 14.38 46.97 -5.08
CA LEU A 18 13.67 47.76 -6.08
C LEU A 18 12.68 46.90 -6.88
N LEU A 19 11.70 47.59 -7.48
CA LEU A 19 10.56 47.10 -8.28
C LEU A 19 10.95 46.31 -9.54
N PHE A 20 10.24 45.23 -9.82
CA PHE A 20 9.69 44.94 -11.14
C PHE A 20 8.30 44.32 -11.00
N GLN A 21 7.29 45.03 -11.51
CA GLN A 21 5.95 44.52 -11.75
C GLN A 21 6.03 43.44 -12.83
N GLY A 22 5.66 42.22 -12.48
CA GLY A 22 5.33 41.14 -13.41
C GLY A 22 3.98 40.58 -13.01
N CYS A 23 2.93 41.07 -13.65
CA CYS A 23 1.59 40.49 -13.60
C CYS A 23 1.60 39.27 -14.51
N GLU A 24 1.67 38.06 -13.95
CA GLU A 24 1.48 36.84 -14.73
C GLU A 24 0.21 36.13 -14.26
N LYS A 25 -0.67 35.94 -15.24
CA LYS A 25 -2.05 35.49 -15.11
C LYS A 25 -2.14 34.17 -14.35
N ALA A 26 -3.13 34.12 -13.46
CA ALA A 26 -3.80 32.88 -13.12
C ALA A 26 -4.51 32.37 -14.40
N GLU A 27 -3.86 31.47 -15.14
CA GLU A 27 -4.52 30.66 -16.15
C GLU A 27 -5.07 29.41 -15.45
N GLY A 28 -6.39 29.26 -15.55
CA GLY A 28 -7.11 28.12 -15.01
C GLY A 28 -6.60 26.82 -15.62
N VAL A 29 -6.18 25.90 -14.77
CA VAL A 29 -6.05 24.49 -15.15
C VAL A 29 -7.48 23.97 -15.30
N GLY A 30 -7.95 23.95 -16.54
CA GLY A 30 -9.19 23.26 -16.92
C GLY A 30 -9.14 21.77 -16.55
N PRO A 31 -10.27 21.04 -16.68
CA PRO A 31 -10.33 19.64 -16.29
C PRO A 31 -9.26 18.87 -17.08
N VAL A 32 -8.33 18.26 -16.35
CA VAL A 32 -7.36 17.33 -16.92
C VAL A 32 -8.16 16.09 -17.32
N VAL A 33 -8.66 16.08 -18.56
CA VAL A 33 -9.19 14.88 -19.18
C VAL A 33 -8.02 13.93 -19.30
N ALA A 34 -7.92 13.01 -18.34
CA ALA A 34 -7.04 11.86 -18.45
C ALA A 34 -7.52 11.04 -19.65
N THR A 35 -6.98 11.33 -20.83
CA THR A 35 -7.06 10.42 -21.97
C THR A 35 -6.32 9.15 -21.56
N SER A 36 -7.07 8.14 -21.11
CA SER A 36 -6.56 6.79 -20.93
C SER A 36 -6.08 6.29 -22.29
N ALA A 37 -4.77 6.16 -22.46
CA ALA A 37 -4.21 5.42 -23.58
C ALA A 37 -4.85 4.01 -23.61
N PRO A 38 -5.11 3.43 -24.80
CA PRO A 38 -5.61 2.08 -24.90
C PRO A 38 -4.61 1.13 -24.24
N SER A 39 -5.08 0.30 -23.31
CA SER A 39 -4.30 -0.77 -22.70
C SER A 39 -3.65 -1.60 -23.80
N GLU A 40 -2.33 -1.52 -23.89
CA GLU A 40 -1.52 -2.49 -24.63
C GLU A 40 -1.88 -3.89 -24.14
N LYS A 41 -2.05 -4.82 -25.08
CA LYS A 41 -2.59 -6.15 -24.87
C LYS A 41 -1.74 -6.88 -23.84
N ALA A 42 -2.26 -7.05 -22.62
CA ALA A 42 -1.55 -7.68 -21.52
C ALA A 42 -1.00 -9.05 -21.95
N ALA A 43 0.29 -9.27 -21.69
CA ALA A 43 0.96 -10.54 -21.94
C ALA A 43 0.20 -11.72 -21.28
N PRO A 44 0.31 -12.94 -21.82
CA PRO A 44 -0.44 -14.09 -21.32
C PRO A 44 -0.14 -14.32 -19.83
N ARG A 45 -1.17 -14.20 -19.01
CA ARG A 45 -1.09 -14.56 -17.58
C ARG A 45 -0.79 -16.05 -17.52
N VAL A 46 0.13 -16.46 -16.65
CA VAL A 46 0.35 -17.89 -16.42
C VAL A 46 -0.91 -18.42 -15.74
N SER A 47 -1.78 -19.02 -16.53
CA SER A 47 -3.08 -19.42 -16.04
C SER A 47 -2.96 -20.55 -15.03
N ALA A 48 -3.58 -20.40 -13.86
CA ALA A 48 -3.86 -21.57 -13.05
C ALA A 48 -4.74 -22.48 -13.92
N LYS A 49 -4.28 -23.71 -14.18
CA LYS A 49 -4.99 -24.64 -15.07
C LYS A 49 -6.40 -24.86 -14.54
N VAL A 50 -7.40 -24.34 -15.26
CA VAL A 50 -8.80 -24.70 -15.03
C VAL A 50 -8.88 -26.23 -15.18
N SER A 51 -9.33 -26.92 -14.14
CA SER A 51 -9.53 -28.36 -14.24
C SER A 51 -10.54 -28.64 -15.36
N PRO A 52 -10.36 -29.69 -16.18
CA PRO A 52 -11.23 -29.99 -17.33
C PRO A 52 -12.73 -30.11 -17.01
N SER A 53 -13.10 -30.24 -15.74
CA SER A 53 -14.47 -30.27 -15.24
C SER A 53 -15.17 -28.91 -15.12
N GLY A 54 -14.48 -27.79 -15.39
CA GLY A 54 -15.03 -26.44 -15.21
C GLY A 54 -15.16 -26.00 -13.74
N VAL A 55 -14.66 -26.81 -12.79
CA VAL A 55 -14.65 -26.49 -11.37
C VAL A 55 -13.32 -25.83 -11.01
N PHE A 56 -13.38 -24.56 -10.60
CA PHE A 56 -12.23 -23.85 -10.03
C PHE A 56 -11.85 -24.46 -8.68
N LYS A 57 -10.60 -24.90 -8.53
CA LYS A 57 -10.05 -25.36 -7.25
C LYS A 57 -9.63 -24.16 -6.41
N THR A 58 -9.71 -24.29 -5.08
CA THR A 58 -9.23 -23.24 -4.17
C THR A 58 -7.81 -22.80 -4.54
N PHE A 59 -7.60 -21.49 -4.59
CA PHE A 59 -6.32 -20.86 -4.92
C PHE A 59 -5.83 -20.07 -3.70
N PRO A 60 -4.95 -20.64 -2.86
CA PRO A 60 -4.60 -20.02 -1.58
C PRO A 60 -3.65 -18.83 -1.76
N ILE A 61 -3.99 -17.69 -1.17
CA ILE A 61 -3.06 -16.56 -1.01
C ILE A 61 -2.15 -16.80 0.20
N TYR A 62 -2.75 -17.26 1.30
CA TYR A 62 -2.06 -17.59 2.55
C TYR A 62 -2.73 -18.79 3.22
N THR A 63 -1.92 -19.72 3.73
CA THR A 63 -2.34 -20.89 4.51
C THR A 63 -1.56 -20.98 5.82
N ASP A 64 -0.24 -20.94 5.72
CA ASP A 64 0.71 -20.86 6.84
C ASP A 64 1.98 -20.13 6.37
N ALA A 65 2.76 -19.60 7.30
CA ALA A 65 4.06 -19.01 7.04
C ALA A 65 4.94 -19.99 6.24
N LYS A 66 5.52 -19.52 5.13
CA LYS A 66 6.40 -20.31 4.25
C LYS A 66 5.75 -21.55 3.62
N SER A 67 4.42 -21.70 3.72
CA SER A 67 3.72 -22.79 3.02
C SER A 67 3.98 -22.69 1.52
N PRO A 68 4.36 -23.80 0.85
CA PRO A 68 4.61 -23.82 -0.59
C PRO A 68 3.33 -23.58 -1.41
N ASP A 69 2.16 -23.71 -0.79
CA ASP A 69 0.85 -23.49 -1.43
C ASP A 69 0.44 -22.00 -1.46
N ASN A 70 1.20 -21.13 -0.80
CA ASN A 70 0.93 -19.70 -0.80
C ASN A 70 1.25 -19.08 -2.17
N HIS A 71 0.35 -18.24 -2.65
CA HIS A 71 0.53 -17.48 -3.88
C HIS A 71 0.63 -15.98 -3.58
N TYR A 72 1.33 -15.26 -4.46
CA TYR A 72 1.68 -13.83 -4.33
C TYR A 72 2.66 -13.53 -3.18
N VAL A 73 3.23 -12.33 -3.20
CA VAL A 73 4.19 -11.86 -2.19
C VAL A 73 3.77 -10.47 -1.70
N PRO A 74 3.67 -10.24 -0.37
CA PRO A 74 3.30 -8.94 0.22
C PRO A 74 4.43 -7.91 0.02
N SER A 75 4.52 -7.39 -1.20
CA SER A 75 5.69 -6.62 -1.67
C SER A 75 5.33 -5.24 -2.17
N GLY A 76 4.07 -4.97 -2.49
CA GLY A 76 3.65 -3.60 -2.80
C GLY A 76 3.37 -2.84 -1.52
N TRP A 77 4.28 -2.00 -1.06
CA TRP A 77 4.07 -1.15 0.12
C TRP A 77 3.79 0.28 -0.35
N MET A 78 2.69 0.89 0.12
CA MET A 78 2.29 2.25 -0.29
C MET A 78 1.64 3.03 0.85
N GLY A 79 1.60 4.35 0.67
CA GLY A 79 1.05 5.29 1.63
C GLY A 79 1.95 5.41 2.85
N ASP A 80 1.36 5.52 4.02
CA ASP A 80 2.04 5.59 5.31
C ASP A 80 2.55 4.21 5.74
N TYR A 81 3.25 3.52 4.86
CA TYR A 81 3.68 2.14 5.06
C TYR A 81 4.63 1.98 6.26
N GLY A 82 5.30 3.06 6.70
CA GLY A 82 6.10 3.08 7.93
C GLY A 82 5.27 2.90 9.20
N ASP A 83 3.95 3.06 9.09
CA ASP A 83 3.00 2.86 10.18
C ASP A 83 2.47 1.43 10.26
N ILE A 84 2.88 0.55 9.33
CA ILE A 84 2.48 -0.86 9.29
C ILE A 84 3.61 -1.74 9.84
N GLN A 85 3.28 -2.59 10.81
CA GLN A 85 4.09 -3.75 11.19
C GLN A 85 3.39 -5.01 10.70
N PHE A 86 4.12 -5.85 9.96
CA PHE A 86 3.61 -7.04 9.30
C PHE A 86 4.37 -8.28 9.79
N ASP A 87 3.64 -9.28 10.25
CA ASP A 87 4.17 -10.60 10.66
C ASP A 87 3.27 -11.70 10.07
N ASP A 88 3.77 -12.43 9.09
CA ASP A 88 3.07 -13.56 8.45
C ASP A 88 3.30 -14.90 9.17
N SER A 89 4.01 -14.88 10.30
CA SER A 89 4.35 -16.04 11.12
C SER A 89 3.75 -15.99 12.52
N TRP A 90 2.74 -15.14 12.73
CA TRP A 90 2.14 -14.95 14.04
C TRP A 90 1.39 -16.20 14.50
N ALA A 91 1.90 -16.88 15.53
CA ALA A 91 1.39 -18.17 15.98
C ALA A 91 0.28 -18.08 17.05
N THR A 92 -0.11 -16.89 17.49
CA THR A 92 -1.10 -16.78 18.59
C THR A 92 -2.53 -16.82 18.06
N ASN A 93 -3.20 -17.94 18.33
CA ASN A 93 -4.60 -18.22 18.01
C ASN A 93 -4.95 -17.94 16.53
N PRO A 94 -4.28 -18.61 15.58
CA PRO A 94 -4.65 -18.58 14.17
C PRO A 94 -6.02 -19.24 13.97
N HIS A 95 -6.78 -18.80 12.97
CA HIS A 95 -8.08 -19.42 12.64
C HIS A 95 -7.92 -20.87 12.17
N GLY A 96 -6.84 -21.18 11.44
CA GLY A 96 -6.46 -22.51 11.03
C GLY A 96 -4.95 -22.58 10.78
N GLY A 97 -4.39 -23.77 10.65
CA GLY A 97 -2.94 -23.95 10.52
C GLY A 97 -2.19 -23.65 11.81
N SER A 98 -0.92 -23.30 11.69
CA SER A 98 0.00 -22.98 12.81
C SER A 98 0.25 -21.48 12.98
N THR A 99 -0.03 -20.68 11.97
CA THR A 99 0.30 -19.26 11.89
C THR A 99 -0.80 -18.45 11.21
N ALA A 100 -0.83 -17.15 11.47
CA ALA A 100 -1.69 -16.18 10.81
C ALA A 100 -0.87 -14.95 10.39
N VAL A 101 -1.44 -14.17 9.47
CA VAL A 101 -0.95 -12.82 9.20
C VAL A 101 -1.44 -11.86 10.29
N LYS A 102 -0.52 -11.21 10.97
CA LYS A 102 -0.78 -10.11 11.90
C LYS A 102 -0.32 -8.80 11.28
N VAL A 103 -1.22 -7.82 11.32
CA VAL A 103 -0.95 -6.44 10.91
C VAL A 103 -1.22 -5.54 12.11
N SER A 104 -0.21 -4.78 12.53
CA SER A 104 -0.37 -3.69 13.50
C SER A 104 -0.21 -2.36 12.78
N TYR A 105 -1.13 -1.42 13.00
CA TYR A 105 -1.11 -0.11 12.36
C TYR A 105 -1.09 1.02 13.41
N SER A 106 -0.16 1.97 13.28
CA SER A 106 -0.10 3.16 14.11
C SER A 106 -0.35 4.41 13.27
N ASN A 107 -1.57 4.97 13.29
CA ASN A 107 -2.01 6.14 12.51
C ASN A 107 -1.20 7.45 12.76
N LYS A 108 0.10 7.46 12.48
CA LYS A 108 1.00 8.60 12.69
C LYS A 108 1.08 9.47 11.44
N ALA A 109 0.65 8.93 10.30
CA ALA A 109 0.84 9.52 8.98
C ALA A 109 2.33 9.76 8.68
N THR A 110 3.18 8.76 8.92
CA THR A 110 4.65 8.89 8.83
C THR A 110 5.13 9.39 7.46
N GLN A 111 4.41 9.09 6.38
CA GLN A 111 4.71 9.55 5.01
C GLN A 111 3.77 10.69 4.55
N GLY A 112 2.85 11.14 5.40
CA GLY A 112 1.87 12.21 5.11
C GLY A 112 0.71 11.80 4.20
N ALA A 113 0.56 10.51 3.87
CA ALA A 113 -0.44 10.04 2.90
C ALA A 113 -1.86 9.96 3.49
N ARG A 114 -1.98 9.73 4.80
CA ARG A 114 -3.22 9.49 5.57
C ARG A 114 -3.97 8.23 5.13
N TRP A 115 -3.25 7.29 4.54
CA TRP A 115 -3.68 5.94 4.20
C TRP A 115 -2.42 5.07 4.12
N ALA A 116 -2.53 3.77 4.37
CA ALA A 116 -1.42 2.84 4.23
C ALA A 116 -1.91 1.51 3.64
N GLY A 117 -1.05 0.80 2.91
CA GLY A 117 -1.42 -0.47 2.31
C GLY A 117 -0.24 -1.38 2.00
N VAL A 118 -0.50 -2.68 2.11
CA VAL A 118 0.39 -3.76 1.63
C VAL A 118 -0.38 -4.58 0.60
N TYR A 119 0.22 -4.79 -0.56
CA TYR A 119 -0.37 -5.45 -1.72
C TYR A 119 0.38 -6.76 -2.00
N TRP A 120 -0.40 -7.83 -2.14
CA TRP A 120 0.10 -9.13 -2.56
C TRP A 120 0.26 -9.13 -4.08
N GLN A 121 1.50 -9.22 -4.53
CA GLN A 121 1.86 -9.07 -5.94
C GLN A 121 2.56 -10.31 -6.49
N ASN A 122 2.43 -10.49 -7.81
CA ASN A 122 3.16 -11.51 -8.54
C ASN A 122 3.60 -10.96 -9.91
N PRO A 123 4.89 -11.06 -10.25
CA PRO A 123 6.02 -11.24 -9.33
C PRO A 123 6.10 -10.12 -8.27
N PRO A 124 6.95 -10.25 -7.23
CA PRO A 124 7.07 -9.22 -6.18
C PRO A 124 7.33 -7.82 -6.74
N ASN A 125 6.78 -6.75 -6.16
CA ASN A 125 6.94 -5.37 -6.65
C ASN A 125 6.42 -5.12 -8.07
N ASN A 126 5.52 -5.96 -8.60
CA ASN A 126 4.94 -5.77 -9.93
C ASN A 126 3.69 -4.88 -9.89
N TRP A 127 3.85 -3.62 -10.30
CA TRP A 127 2.76 -2.63 -10.44
C TRP A 127 2.12 -2.63 -11.85
N GLY A 128 2.31 -3.70 -12.63
CA GLY A 128 1.77 -3.83 -13.99
C GLY A 128 2.77 -3.50 -15.10
N THR A 129 4.04 -3.24 -14.76
CA THR A 129 5.11 -2.95 -15.74
C THR A 129 5.71 -4.20 -16.37
N ARG A 130 5.39 -5.39 -15.85
CA ARG A 130 5.87 -6.67 -16.36
C ARG A 130 4.79 -7.76 -16.32
N PRO A 131 4.90 -8.78 -17.19
CA PRO A 131 4.02 -9.95 -17.13
C PRO A 131 4.03 -10.59 -15.75
N GLY A 132 2.87 -11.05 -15.30
CA GLY A 132 2.70 -11.67 -13.99
C GLY A 132 1.24 -11.93 -13.65
N GLY A 133 1.01 -12.35 -12.42
CA GLY A 133 -0.31 -12.71 -11.93
C GLY A 133 -0.75 -14.10 -12.39
N TYR A 134 -1.85 -14.55 -11.80
CA TYR A 134 -2.46 -15.84 -12.09
C TYR A 134 -3.78 -15.64 -12.80
N ASP A 135 -4.13 -16.54 -13.71
CA ASP A 135 -5.49 -16.60 -14.22
C ASP A 135 -6.40 -17.24 -13.19
N LEU A 136 -7.34 -16.45 -12.69
CA LEU A 136 -8.35 -16.86 -11.73
C LEU A 136 -9.71 -17.07 -12.42
N THR A 137 -9.75 -17.23 -13.75
CA THR A 137 -10.99 -17.49 -14.48
C THR A 137 -11.71 -18.70 -13.88
N GLY A 138 -12.99 -18.49 -13.54
CA GLY A 138 -13.81 -19.49 -12.85
C GLY A 138 -13.87 -19.33 -11.33
N ALA A 139 -12.98 -18.55 -10.71
CA ALA A 139 -13.12 -18.16 -9.31
C ALA A 139 -14.35 -17.25 -9.14
N LYS A 140 -15.17 -17.53 -8.11
CA LYS A 140 -16.42 -16.80 -7.85
C LYS A 140 -16.46 -16.07 -6.52
N LYS A 141 -15.53 -16.37 -5.62
CA LYS A 141 -15.50 -15.83 -4.25
C LYS A 141 -14.04 -15.64 -3.82
N LEU A 142 -13.81 -14.57 -3.08
CA LEU A 142 -12.63 -14.39 -2.23
C LEU A 142 -13.10 -14.56 -0.79
N THR A 143 -12.45 -15.46 -0.04
CA THR A 143 -12.81 -15.77 1.34
C THR A 143 -11.57 -15.63 2.21
N PHE A 144 -11.71 -14.97 3.35
CA PHE A 144 -10.68 -14.87 4.37
C PHE A 144 -11.33 -14.77 5.74
N TRP A 145 -10.55 -15.12 6.77
CA TRP A 145 -10.92 -14.91 8.16
C TRP A 145 -10.09 -13.77 8.72
N ALA A 146 -10.73 -12.85 9.44
CA ALA A 146 -10.09 -11.74 10.09
C ALA A 146 -10.68 -11.54 11.48
N ARG A 147 -9.86 -11.04 12.38
CA ARG A 147 -10.26 -10.59 13.72
C ARG A 147 -9.36 -9.45 14.14
N GLY A 148 -9.89 -8.51 14.91
CA GLY A 148 -9.09 -7.57 15.67
C GLY A 148 -8.61 -8.19 16.97
N GLU A 149 -7.66 -7.52 17.60
CA GLU A 149 -7.03 -7.99 18.85
C GLU A 149 -8.04 -8.11 19.99
N LYS A 150 -9.01 -7.19 20.06
CA LYS A 150 -10.03 -7.13 21.11
C LYS A 150 -11.36 -7.76 20.71
N GLY A 151 -11.55 -8.07 19.43
CA GLY A 151 -12.83 -8.49 18.87
C GLY A 151 -13.85 -7.34 18.79
N GLY A 152 -15.08 -7.69 18.40
CA GLY A 152 -16.23 -6.77 18.35
C GLY A 152 -16.42 -6.07 17.00
N GLU A 153 -15.76 -6.56 15.96
CA GLU A 153 -15.92 -6.10 14.58
C GLU A 153 -17.38 -6.29 14.12
N ARG A 154 -17.91 -5.34 13.35
CA ARG A 154 -19.29 -5.33 12.81
C ARG A 154 -19.28 -4.95 11.33
#